data_AF-A4TZM1-F1
#
_entry.id   AF-A4TZM1-F1
#
_cell.length_a   1.000
_cell.length_b   1.000
_cell.length_c   1.000
_cell.angle_alpha   90.00
_cell.angle_beta   90.00
_cell.angle_gamma   90.00
#
_symmetry.space_group_name_H-M   'P 1'
#
loop_
_entity.id
_entity.type
_entity.pdbx_description
1 polymer ?
#
loop_
_entity_poly.entity_id
_entity_poly.type
_entity_poly.pdbx_seq_one_letter_code
_entity_poly.pdbx_strand_id
1 'polypeptide(L)'
;MNDSFAAYVASARALAAERNIPWDLPVECDGFIDKHAAWDLTAMAGTVPPPFTRLSDLGSDRNTVEVLNKHLAEIGRPAVAKAALSQGWQDLIKAATIHQILVLRNTPGHVSLQVIRPLRALGTCVQALSGAEPWAMTADDVRFARAVAIAVQASGKLGELVESVVKYIFDARHLCDHGPFHHLLKTEWGERTRPIKRGPQIRRFLGERKNEERLPELRALWELIRIVFTEPPRTFSDALRFAQIKLLILCGLRVGEVCSIPADWKRVRDYVDLDGRAAGEVVIADADAPSLCRKAMGA
;
A
#
# COMPACT_ATOMS: atom_id res chain seq x y z
N MET A 1 -12.33 -14.35 -4.58
CA MET A 1 -11.26 -14.32 -3.57
C MET A 1 -9.97 -14.09 -4.33
N ASN A 2 -9.16 -13.09 -3.95
CA ASN A 2 -7.90 -12.76 -4.59
C ASN A 2 -6.88 -13.90 -4.48
N ASP A 3 -6.19 -14.25 -5.57
CA ASP A 3 -5.19 -15.33 -5.60
C ASP A 3 -4.03 -15.10 -4.61
N SER A 4 -3.60 -13.85 -4.45
CA SER A 4 -2.55 -13.46 -3.49
C SER A 4 -3.02 -13.69 -2.06
N PHE A 5 -4.30 -13.40 -1.77
CA PHE A 5 -4.89 -13.69 -0.47
C PHE A 5 -4.96 -15.20 -0.21
N ALA A 6 -5.47 -15.96 -1.19
CA ALA A 6 -5.57 -17.42 -1.08
C ALA A 6 -4.19 -18.06 -0.88
N ALA A 7 -3.18 -17.64 -1.63
CA ALA A 7 -1.80 -18.11 -1.50
C ALA A 7 -1.18 -17.74 -0.14
N TYR A 8 -1.47 -16.54 0.37
CA TYR A 8 -0.99 -16.10 1.69
C TYR A 8 -1.55 -16.97 2.82
N VAL A 9 -2.86 -17.24 2.80
CA VAL A 9 -3.52 -18.12 3.77
C VAL A 9 -3.05 -19.57 3.62
N ALA A 10 -2.95 -20.08 2.40
CA ALA A 10 -2.47 -21.45 2.14
C ALA A 10 -1.05 -21.68 2.65
N SER A 11 -0.14 -20.72 2.42
CA SER A 11 1.24 -20.77 2.92
C SER A 11 1.29 -20.80 4.45
N ALA A 12 0.46 -20.00 5.12
CA ALA A 12 0.38 -20.01 6.57
C ALA A 12 -0.25 -21.29 7.12
N ARG A 13 -1.26 -21.86 6.44
CA ARG A 13 -1.85 -23.16 6.78
C ARG A 13 -0.82 -24.29 6.70
N ALA A 14 0.01 -24.30 5.65
CA ALA A 14 1.09 -25.27 5.50
C ALA A 14 2.11 -25.17 6.66
N LEU A 15 2.56 -23.95 6.98
CA LEU A 15 3.46 -23.71 8.11
C LEU A 15 2.86 -24.10 9.47
N ALA A 16 1.55 -23.87 9.66
CA ALA A 16 0.86 -24.28 10.87
C ALA A 16 0.84 -25.82 10.97
N ALA A 17 0.54 -26.53 9.88
CA ALA A 17 0.55 -27.99 9.84
C ALA A 17 1.94 -28.57 10.14
N GLU A 18 3.01 -28.02 9.55
CA GLU A 18 4.40 -28.42 9.83
C GLU A 18 4.80 -28.29 11.31
N ARG A 19 4.17 -27.34 12.03
CA ARG A 19 4.41 -27.08 13.45
C ARG A 19 3.35 -27.68 14.36
N ASN A 20 2.46 -28.52 13.83
CA ASN A 20 1.35 -29.14 14.56
C ASN A 20 0.44 -28.11 15.27
N ILE A 21 0.26 -26.93 14.66
CA ILE A 21 -0.63 -25.88 15.15
C ILE A 21 -2.01 -26.09 14.51
N PRO A 22 -3.09 -26.31 15.29
CA PRO A 22 -4.42 -26.55 14.74
C PRO A 22 -4.96 -25.28 14.08
N TRP A 23 -5.24 -25.32 12.77
CA TRP A 23 -5.74 -24.14 12.05
C TRP A 23 -7.19 -23.80 12.38
N ASP A 24 -8.01 -24.83 12.52
CA ASP A 24 -9.43 -24.69 12.77
C ASP A 24 -9.65 -24.61 14.28
N LEU A 25 -10.08 -23.43 14.72
CA LEU A 25 -10.33 -23.11 16.11
C LEU A 25 -11.83 -23.04 16.35
N PRO A 26 -12.35 -23.59 17.46
CA PRO A 26 -13.75 -23.42 17.84
C PRO A 26 -13.95 -21.96 18.29
N VAL A 27 -14.48 -21.14 17.39
CA VAL A 27 -14.76 -19.72 17.63
C VAL A 27 -16.22 -19.57 18.03
N GLU A 28 -16.47 -19.00 19.19
CA GLU A 28 -17.81 -18.70 19.68
C GLU A 28 -18.46 -17.56 18.88
N CYS A 29 -19.78 -17.37 19.01
CA CYS A 29 -20.53 -16.34 18.29
C CYS A 29 -19.99 -14.92 18.49
N ASP A 30 -19.35 -14.66 19.62
CA ASP A 30 -18.76 -13.37 19.94
C ASP A 30 -17.28 -13.26 19.49
N GLY A 31 -16.69 -14.36 19.02
CA GLY A 31 -15.33 -14.45 18.54
C GLY A 31 -14.29 -14.98 19.54
N PHE A 32 -14.67 -15.27 20.79
CA PHE A 32 -13.75 -15.91 21.73
C PHE A 32 -13.43 -17.36 21.34
N ILE A 33 -12.24 -17.79 21.74
CA ILE A 33 -11.77 -19.16 21.62
C ILE A 33 -11.49 -19.67 23.02
N ASP A 34 -11.95 -20.89 23.31
CA ASP A 34 -11.67 -21.55 24.58
C ASP A 34 -10.17 -21.57 24.88
N LYS A 35 -9.82 -21.43 26.16
CA LYS A 35 -8.43 -21.30 26.63
C LYS A 35 -7.56 -22.50 26.25
N HIS A 36 -8.13 -23.70 26.15
CA HIS A 36 -7.41 -24.92 25.80
C HIS A 36 -7.21 -25.07 24.30
N ALA A 37 -8.05 -24.43 23.48
CA ALA A 37 -7.93 -24.42 22.03
C ALA A 37 -7.12 -23.20 21.50
N ALA A 38 -7.11 -22.10 22.24
CA ALA A 38 -6.42 -20.87 21.87
C ALA A 38 -4.91 -21.09 21.64
N TRP A 39 -4.36 -20.50 20.58
CA TRP A 39 -2.94 -20.65 20.29
C TRP A 39 -2.07 -19.98 21.34
N ASP A 40 -1.10 -20.71 21.87
CA ASP A 40 -0.08 -20.17 22.76
C ASP A 40 1.05 -19.52 21.95
N LEU A 41 0.99 -18.20 21.81
CA LEU A 41 1.95 -17.44 21.01
C LEU A 41 3.35 -17.45 21.65
N THR A 42 3.42 -17.52 22.98
CA THR A 42 4.67 -17.62 23.74
C THR A 42 5.37 -18.95 23.45
N ALA A 43 4.61 -20.06 23.44
CA ALA A 43 5.12 -21.37 23.05
C ALA A 43 5.53 -21.43 21.57
N MET A 44 4.71 -20.88 20.66
CA MET A 44 5.03 -20.81 19.23
C MET A 44 6.32 -20.03 18.94
N ALA A 45 6.59 -18.97 19.70
CA ALA A 45 7.81 -18.18 19.57
C ALA A 45 9.04 -18.85 20.22
N GLY A 46 8.87 -19.94 20.98
CA GLY A 46 9.94 -20.59 21.74
C GLY A 46 10.50 -19.74 22.89
N THR A 47 9.70 -18.77 23.37
CA THR A 47 10.12 -17.85 24.44
C THR A 47 9.72 -18.39 25.82
N VAL A 48 10.54 -18.11 26.83
CA VAL A 48 10.25 -18.52 28.21
C VAL A 48 9.28 -17.51 28.84
N PRO A 49 8.13 -17.93 29.40
CA PRO A 49 7.22 -17.04 30.11
C PRO A 49 7.86 -16.46 31.39
N PRO A 50 7.38 -15.32 31.94
CA PRO A 50 6.29 -14.44 31.49
C PRO A 50 6.76 -13.26 30.60
N PRO A 51 5.86 -12.63 29.79
CA PRO A 51 4.39 -12.77 29.78
C PRO A 51 3.85 -13.87 28.86
N PHE A 52 2.78 -14.55 29.31
CA PHE A 52 2.00 -15.48 28.49
C PHE A 52 1.07 -14.72 27.56
N THR A 53 1.24 -14.89 26.25
CA THR A 53 0.39 -14.28 25.22
C THR A 53 -0.30 -15.35 24.41
N ARG A 54 -1.62 -15.24 24.23
CA ARG A 54 -2.43 -16.17 23.45
C ARG A 54 -3.24 -15.46 22.38
N LEU A 55 -3.52 -16.16 21.29
CA LEU A 55 -4.56 -15.78 20.34
C LEU A 55 -5.86 -16.46 20.79
N SER A 56 -6.64 -15.76 21.61
CA SER A 56 -7.88 -16.27 22.20
C SER A 56 -9.14 -15.57 21.70
N ASP A 57 -9.02 -14.64 20.75
CA ASP A 57 -10.14 -13.83 20.29
C ASP A 57 -9.93 -13.45 18.82
N LEU A 58 -10.82 -13.96 17.98
CA LEU A 58 -10.94 -13.72 16.53
C LEU A 58 -12.21 -12.92 16.19
N GLY A 59 -12.83 -12.29 17.19
CA GLY A 59 -13.99 -11.41 17.02
C GLY A 59 -13.65 -9.94 16.91
N SER A 60 -14.72 -9.14 16.86
CA SER A 60 -14.63 -7.69 16.86
C SER A 60 -13.84 -7.15 18.06
N ASP A 61 -13.03 -6.11 17.87
CA ASP A 61 -12.32 -5.45 18.96
C ASP A 61 -13.31 -4.65 19.81
N ARG A 62 -13.45 -5.01 21.09
CA ARG A 62 -14.47 -4.45 21.99
C ARG A 62 -14.44 -2.93 22.07
N ASN A 63 -13.25 -2.34 22.27
CA ASN A 63 -13.12 -0.89 22.39
C ASN A 63 -13.42 -0.18 21.06
N THR A 64 -13.08 -0.83 19.95
CA THR A 64 -13.42 -0.35 18.61
C THR A 64 -14.93 -0.39 18.39
N VAL A 65 -15.64 -1.44 18.82
CA VAL A 65 -17.12 -1.52 18.74
C VAL A 65 -17.80 -0.36 19.49
N GLU A 66 -17.33 -0.04 20.69
CA GLU A 66 -17.89 1.05 21.50
C GLU A 66 -17.79 2.41 20.80
N VAL A 67 -16.66 2.71 20.15
CA VAL A 67 -16.46 3.96 19.40
C VAL A 67 -17.15 3.91 18.04
N LEU A 68 -17.13 2.77 17.37
CA LEU A 68 -17.81 2.54 16.10
C LEU A 68 -19.31 2.82 16.23
N ASN A 69 -19.96 2.36 17.29
CA ASN A 69 -21.39 2.58 17.50
C ASN A 69 -21.76 4.06 17.63
N LYS A 70 -20.85 4.92 18.12
CA LYS A 70 -21.06 6.37 18.13
C LYS A 70 -21.07 6.93 16.70
N HIS A 71 -20.11 6.52 15.88
CA HIS A 71 -20.05 6.91 14.47
C HIS A 71 -21.22 6.35 13.65
N LEU A 72 -21.64 5.11 13.90
CA LEU A 72 -22.81 4.51 13.24
C LEU A 72 -24.07 5.30 13.56
N ALA A 73 -24.25 5.74 14.80
CA ALA A 73 -25.38 6.59 15.18
C ALA A 73 -25.38 7.93 14.44
N GLU A 74 -24.21 8.57 14.26
CA GLU A 74 -24.06 9.82 13.50
C GLU A 74 -24.49 9.66 12.03
N ILE A 75 -24.23 8.52 11.41
CA ILE A 75 -24.62 8.20 10.03
C ILE A 75 -25.97 7.47 9.92
N GLY A 76 -26.75 7.40 11.01
CA GLY A 76 -28.09 6.81 11.02
C GLY A 76 -28.14 5.29 10.86
N ARG A 77 -27.06 4.58 11.19
CA ARG A 77 -26.96 3.11 11.12
C ARG A 77 -27.19 2.45 12.49
N PRO A 78 -27.71 1.20 12.51
CA PRO A 78 -27.93 0.48 13.75
C PRO A 78 -26.62 0.16 14.45
N ALA A 79 -26.65 0.14 15.79
CA ALA A 79 -25.53 -0.29 16.60
C ALA A 79 -25.21 -1.77 16.35
N VAL A 80 -23.92 -2.09 16.33
CA VAL A 80 -23.42 -3.46 16.22
C VAL A 80 -22.95 -3.98 17.56
N ALA A 81 -23.17 -5.28 17.81
CA ALA A 81 -22.65 -5.97 18.97
C ALA A 81 -21.25 -6.57 18.68
N LYS A 82 -20.53 -6.97 19.72
CA LYS A 82 -19.35 -7.84 19.56
C LYS A 82 -19.79 -9.15 18.92
N ALA A 83 -19.13 -9.54 17.84
CA ALA A 83 -19.42 -10.75 17.10
C ALA A 83 -18.11 -11.37 16.59
N ALA A 84 -18.15 -12.64 16.22
CA ALA A 84 -17.08 -13.25 15.43
C ALA A 84 -16.89 -12.48 14.11
N LEU A 85 -15.62 -12.28 13.72
CA LEU A 85 -15.33 -11.77 12.38
C LEU A 85 -15.62 -12.86 11.34
N SER A 86 -15.84 -12.47 10.10
CA SER A 86 -16.03 -13.42 9.00
C SER A 86 -14.85 -14.39 8.86
N GLN A 87 -15.08 -15.54 8.22
CA GLN A 87 -14.04 -16.55 8.06
C GLN A 87 -12.79 -16.00 7.35
N GLY A 88 -12.96 -15.11 6.37
CA GLY A 88 -11.83 -14.47 5.67
C GLY A 88 -11.00 -13.59 6.61
N TRP A 89 -11.64 -12.79 7.46
CA TRP A 89 -10.95 -11.99 8.48
C TRP A 89 -10.23 -12.87 9.51
N GLN A 90 -10.87 -13.94 9.98
CA GLN A 90 -10.26 -14.90 10.90
C GLN A 90 -9.02 -15.58 10.28
N ASP A 91 -9.13 -16.04 9.04
CA ASP A 91 -8.02 -16.68 8.33
C ASP A 91 -6.87 -15.70 8.06
N LEU A 92 -7.17 -14.43 7.76
CA LEU A 92 -6.16 -13.38 7.65
C LEU A 92 -5.41 -13.15 8.97
N ILE A 93 -6.13 -13.03 10.10
CA ILE A 93 -5.51 -12.83 11.41
C ILE A 93 -4.62 -14.00 11.79
N LYS A 94 -5.10 -15.24 11.55
CA LYS A 94 -4.30 -16.46 11.76
C LYS A 94 -3.06 -16.47 10.87
N ALA A 95 -3.21 -16.18 9.58
CA ALA A 95 -2.10 -16.16 8.62
C ALA A 95 -1.05 -15.10 8.98
N ALA A 96 -1.49 -13.89 9.32
CA ALA A 96 -0.63 -12.82 9.78
C ALA A 96 0.12 -13.19 11.06
N THR A 97 -0.57 -13.81 12.03
CA THR A 97 0.04 -14.24 13.29
C THR A 97 1.14 -15.27 13.05
N ILE A 98 0.87 -16.31 12.26
CA ILE A 98 1.84 -17.35 11.89
C ILE A 98 3.05 -16.73 11.20
N HIS A 99 2.84 -15.88 10.18
CA HIS A 99 3.92 -15.24 9.46
C HIS A 99 4.78 -14.36 10.40
N GLN A 100 4.14 -13.58 11.29
CA GLN A 100 4.86 -12.66 12.17
C GLN A 100 5.71 -13.38 13.22
N ILE A 101 5.21 -14.50 13.77
CA ILE A 101 5.91 -15.25 14.82
C ILE A 101 6.92 -16.24 14.22
N LEU A 102 6.52 -17.04 13.22
CA LEU A 102 7.35 -18.14 12.73
C LEU A 102 8.34 -17.72 11.65
N VAL A 103 7.98 -16.73 10.81
CA VAL A 103 8.84 -16.24 9.72
C VAL A 103 9.64 -15.03 10.16
N LEU A 104 8.97 -13.98 10.66
CA LEU A 104 9.64 -12.73 11.04
C LEU A 104 10.24 -12.75 12.46
N ARG A 105 9.95 -13.80 13.26
CA ARG A 105 10.48 -13.98 14.62
C ARG A 105 10.18 -12.79 15.54
N ASN A 106 9.04 -12.13 15.34
CA ASN A 106 8.59 -11.05 16.22
C ASN A 106 8.11 -11.60 17.55
N THR A 107 8.23 -10.79 18.62
CA THR A 107 7.83 -11.21 19.96
C THR A 107 6.30 -11.33 20.08
N PRO A 108 5.79 -12.26 20.90
CA PRO A 108 4.34 -12.47 21.06
C PRO A 108 3.58 -11.19 21.44
N GLY A 109 4.13 -10.40 22.37
CA GLY A 109 3.53 -9.12 22.78
C GLY A 109 3.47 -8.09 21.65
N HIS A 110 4.51 -8.04 20.80
CA HIS A 110 4.49 -7.20 19.60
C HIS A 110 3.38 -7.64 18.65
N VAL A 111 3.28 -8.94 18.34
CA VAL A 111 2.28 -9.46 17.40
C VAL A 111 0.85 -9.24 17.92
N SER A 112 0.60 -9.47 19.20
CA SER A 112 -0.71 -9.21 19.82
C SER A 112 -1.15 -7.75 19.68
N LEU A 113 -0.27 -6.80 20.01
CA LEU A 113 -0.61 -5.38 20.07
C LEU A 113 -0.52 -4.66 18.72
N GLN A 114 0.43 -5.04 17.87
CA GLN A 114 0.79 -4.30 16.65
C GLN A 114 0.24 -4.95 15.37
N VAL A 115 -0.22 -6.21 15.44
CA VAL A 115 -0.72 -6.96 14.29
C VAL A 115 -2.15 -7.42 14.52
N ILE A 116 -2.38 -8.26 15.54
CA ILE A 116 -3.67 -8.90 15.78
C ILE A 116 -4.74 -7.86 16.12
N ARG A 117 -4.50 -7.03 17.14
CA ARG A 117 -5.48 -6.01 17.56
C ARG A 117 -5.83 -5.01 16.44
N PRO A 118 -4.88 -4.44 15.69
CA PRO A 118 -5.20 -3.55 14.56
C PRO A 118 -5.96 -4.24 13.43
N LEU A 119 -5.62 -5.51 13.10
CA LEU A 119 -6.39 -6.29 12.12
C LEU A 119 -7.83 -6.52 12.59
N ARG A 120 -8.02 -6.82 13.87
CA ARG A 120 -9.36 -6.95 14.47
C ARG A 120 -10.14 -5.64 14.42
N ALA A 121 -9.50 -4.51 14.75
CA ALA A 121 -10.14 -3.19 14.67
C ALA A 121 -10.55 -2.84 13.23
N LEU A 122 -9.66 -3.12 12.25
CA LEU A 122 -9.95 -2.94 10.83
C LEU A 122 -11.14 -3.82 10.40
N GLY A 123 -11.08 -5.13 10.67
CA GLY A 123 -12.14 -6.07 10.32
C GLY A 123 -13.48 -5.72 10.99
N THR A 124 -13.47 -5.26 12.24
CA THR A 124 -14.66 -4.79 12.95
C THR A 124 -15.38 -3.68 12.18
N CYS A 125 -14.63 -2.67 11.74
CA CYS A 125 -15.19 -1.52 11.05
C CYS A 125 -15.67 -1.88 9.63
N VAL A 126 -14.87 -2.66 8.89
CA VAL A 126 -15.19 -3.06 7.51
C VAL A 126 -16.44 -3.96 7.49
N GLN A 127 -16.48 -4.96 8.37
CA GLN A 127 -17.62 -5.88 8.46
C GLN A 127 -18.92 -5.14 8.86
N ALA A 128 -18.84 -4.13 9.73
CA ALA A 128 -20.00 -3.34 10.11
C ALA A 128 -20.44 -2.33 9.04
N LEU A 129 -19.50 -1.79 8.25
CA LEU A 129 -19.80 -0.76 7.26
C LEU A 129 -20.25 -1.34 5.91
N SER A 130 -19.46 -2.22 5.33
CA SER A 130 -19.72 -2.79 3.99
C SER A 130 -20.00 -4.28 4.02
N GLY A 131 -19.67 -4.98 5.12
CA GLY A 131 -19.73 -6.44 5.16
C GLY A 131 -18.67 -7.10 4.27
N ALA A 132 -17.68 -6.33 3.81
CA ALA A 132 -16.67 -6.83 2.88
C ALA A 132 -15.68 -7.78 3.57
N GLU A 133 -15.30 -8.82 2.82
CA GLU A 133 -14.17 -9.68 3.15
C GLU A 133 -12.84 -8.94 2.96
N PRO A 134 -11.73 -9.39 3.57
CA PRO A 134 -10.47 -8.65 3.53
C PRO A 134 -9.97 -8.34 2.11
N TRP A 135 -10.23 -9.23 1.14
CA TRP A 135 -9.80 -9.05 -0.24
C TRP A 135 -10.67 -8.07 -1.04
N ALA A 136 -11.89 -7.77 -0.57
CA ALA A 136 -12.87 -6.92 -1.25
C ALA A 136 -13.08 -5.55 -0.57
N MET A 137 -12.25 -5.22 0.43
CA MET A 137 -12.30 -3.95 1.14
C MET A 137 -12.01 -2.77 0.21
N THR A 138 -12.70 -1.65 0.40
CA THR A 138 -12.52 -0.42 -0.41
C THR A 138 -11.70 0.64 0.33
N ALA A 139 -11.23 1.66 -0.38
CA ALA A 139 -10.51 2.78 0.23
C ALA A 139 -11.34 3.51 1.30
N ASP A 140 -12.66 3.60 1.12
CA ASP A 140 -13.55 4.25 2.07
C ASP A 140 -13.72 3.42 3.34
N ASP A 141 -13.76 2.09 3.22
CA ASP A 141 -13.72 1.21 4.38
C ASP A 141 -12.45 1.43 5.22
N VAL A 142 -11.28 1.53 4.56
CA VAL A 142 -10.01 1.74 5.27
C VAL A 142 -9.95 3.12 5.94
N ARG A 143 -10.41 4.17 5.26
CA ARG A 143 -10.46 5.54 5.81
C ARG A 143 -11.39 5.60 7.02
N PHE A 144 -12.57 4.99 6.92
CA PHE A 144 -13.53 4.92 8.01
C PHE A 144 -12.96 4.15 9.20
N ALA A 145 -12.41 2.96 8.97
CA ALA A 145 -11.80 2.13 10.01
C ALA A 145 -10.66 2.87 10.72
N ARG A 146 -9.82 3.60 9.97
CA ARG A 146 -8.77 4.43 10.53
C ARG A 146 -9.33 5.55 11.40
N ALA A 147 -10.36 6.27 10.96
CA ALA A 147 -10.97 7.35 11.72
C ALA A 147 -11.53 6.85 13.07
N VAL A 148 -12.28 5.73 13.04
CA VAL A 148 -12.77 5.06 14.25
C VAL A 148 -11.61 4.66 15.15
N ALA A 149 -10.58 4.02 14.60
CA ALA A 149 -9.41 3.57 15.35
C ALA A 149 -8.62 4.72 16.02
N ILE A 150 -8.55 5.90 15.40
CA ILE A 150 -7.96 7.10 16.03
C ILE A 150 -8.78 7.50 17.26
N ALA A 151 -10.11 7.46 17.17
CA ALA A 151 -11.01 7.86 18.25
C ALA A 151 -11.07 6.85 19.42
N VAL A 152 -10.57 5.61 19.26
CA VAL A 152 -10.49 4.61 20.34
C VAL A 152 -9.58 5.04 21.49
N GLN A 153 -8.54 5.84 21.23
CA GLN A 153 -7.63 6.29 22.27
C GLN A 153 -7.12 7.70 22.00
N ALA A 154 -6.95 8.50 23.05
CA ALA A 154 -6.51 9.90 22.93
C ALA A 154 -5.17 10.07 22.18
N SER A 155 -4.28 9.06 22.24
CA SER A 155 -3.00 9.08 21.52
C SER A 155 -3.14 8.93 20.00
N GLY A 156 -4.29 8.44 19.49
CA GLY A 156 -4.49 8.08 18.10
C GLY A 156 -3.68 6.84 17.64
N LYS A 157 -2.97 6.17 18.56
CA LYS A 157 -1.98 5.14 18.20
C LYS A 157 -2.57 3.98 17.41
N LEU A 158 -3.82 3.58 17.69
CA LEU A 158 -4.44 2.45 17.01
C LEU A 158 -4.69 2.77 15.53
N GLY A 159 -5.00 4.03 15.19
CA GLY A 159 -5.08 4.47 13.81
C GLY A 159 -3.76 4.32 13.05
N GLU A 160 -2.63 4.71 13.67
CA GLU A 160 -1.29 4.49 13.08
C GLU A 160 -0.99 3.00 12.87
N LEU A 161 -1.47 2.14 13.76
CA LEU A 161 -1.29 0.70 13.64
C LEU A 161 -2.17 0.09 12.55
N VAL A 162 -3.40 0.58 12.39
CA VAL A 162 -4.27 0.23 11.26
C VAL A 162 -3.59 0.61 9.94
N GLU A 163 -3.05 1.83 9.83
CA GLU A 163 -2.25 2.23 8.65
C GLU A 163 -1.04 1.30 8.43
N SER A 164 -0.38 0.88 9.51
CA SER A 164 0.80 0.01 9.45
C SER A 164 0.44 -1.38 8.95
N VAL A 165 -0.66 -2.00 9.43
CA VAL A 165 -1.09 -3.32 8.91
C VAL A 165 -1.57 -3.22 7.47
N VAL A 166 -2.25 -2.14 7.09
CA VAL A 166 -2.61 -1.88 5.68
C VAL A 166 -1.36 -1.84 4.81
N LYS A 167 -0.35 -1.04 5.19
CA LYS A 167 0.89 -0.92 4.44
C LYS A 167 1.69 -2.23 4.36
N TYR A 168 1.93 -2.87 5.50
CA TYR A 168 2.89 -3.97 5.60
C TYR A 168 2.29 -5.35 5.43
N ILE A 169 0.96 -5.50 5.49
CA ILE A 169 0.26 -6.77 5.31
C ILE A 169 -0.52 -6.75 4.00
N PHE A 170 -1.45 -5.80 3.83
CA PHE A 170 -2.30 -5.74 2.64
C PHE A 170 -1.52 -5.29 1.41
N ASP A 171 -0.99 -4.06 1.41
CA ASP A 171 -0.37 -3.46 0.23
C ASP A 171 0.91 -4.20 -0.17
N ALA A 172 1.72 -4.62 0.81
CA ALA A 172 2.97 -5.32 0.56
C ALA A 172 2.78 -6.73 -0.05
N ARG A 173 1.60 -7.34 0.10
CA ARG A 173 1.30 -8.69 -0.40
C ARG A 173 0.10 -8.76 -1.32
N HIS A 174 -0.42 -7.62 -1.78
CA HIS A 174 -1.58 -7.54 -2.68
C HIS A 174 -2.79 -8.33 -2.19
N LEU A 175 -3.06 -8.31 -0.88
CA LEU A 175 -4.12 -9.14 -0.30
C LEU A 175 -5.53 -8.64 -0.62
N CYS A 176 -5.67 -7.50 -1.29
CA CYS A 176 -6.94 -6.88 -1.62
C CYS A 176 -6.97 -6.37 -3.06
N ASP A 177 -8.12 -6.59 -3.72
CA ASP A 177 -8.37 -6.28 -5.13
C ASP A 177 -8.42 -4.78 -5.41
N HIS A 178 -8.86 -3.98 -4.43
CA HIS A 178 -8.97 -2.52 -4.56
C HIS A 178 -7.76 -1.76 -3.99
N GLY A 179 -6.75 -2.47 -3.48
CA GLY A 179 -5.52 -1.88 -2.98
C GLY A 179 -4.56 -1.44 -4.10
N PRO A 180 -3.43 -0.79 -3.78
CA PRO A 180 -2.94 -0.47 -2.43
C PRO A 180 -3.64 0.75 -1.79
N PHE A 181 -3.74 0.79 -0.46
CA PHE A 181 -4.47 1.85 0.26
C PHE A 181 -3.58 2.85 1.00
N HIS A 182 -2.36 2.48 1.39
CA HIS A 182 -1.53 3.30 2.29
C HIS A 182 -1.30 4.72 1.75
N HIS A 183 -1.19 4.88 0.43
CA HIS A 183 -1.02 6.18 -0.19
C HIS A 183 -2.26 7.09 -0.07
N LEU A 184 -3.46 6.49 0.07
CA LEU A 184 -4.75 7.18 0.23
C LEU A 184 -5.05 7.56 1.69
N LEU A 185 -4.33 6.96 2.63
CA LEU A 185 -4.48 7.24 4.08
C LEU A 185 -3.60 8.40 4.54
N LYS A 186 -2.72 8.90 3.68
CA LYS A 186 -1.99 10.14 3.93
C LYS A 186 -2.97 11.29 3.92
N THR A 187 -3.57 11.57 5.07
CA THR A 187 -4.23 12.84 5.34
C THR A 187 -3.23 13.96 5.06
N GLU A 188 -3.69 15.00 4.34
CA GLU A 188 -2.98 16.26 4.10
C GLU A 188 -2.58 17.00 5.41
N TRP A 189 -2.99 16.47 6.56
CA TRP A 189 -2.84 17.01 7.92
C TRP A 189 -1.84 16.24 8.79
N GLY A 190 -0.79 15.67 8.19
CA GLY A 190 0.02 14.64 8.86
C GLY A 190 1.49 14.59 8.51
N GLU A 191 2.08 15.66 7.96
CA GLU A 191 3.50 15.89 8.13
C GLU A 191 3.78 16.30 9.59
N ARG A 192 3.53 15.38 10.54
CA ARG A 192 4.54 15.11 11.56
C ARG A 192 5.65 14.32 10.88
N THR A 193 6.25 14.92 9.87
CA THR A 193 7.65 14.69 9.57
C THR A 193 8.30 14.79 10.95
N ARG A 194 8.84 13.67 11.45
CA ARG A 194 10.06 13.76 12.27
C ARG A 194 10.85 14.88 11.60
N PRO A 195 11.19 15.99 12.28
CA PRO A 195 11.84 17.09 11.61
C PRO A 195 12.97 16.44 10.84
N ILE A 196 12.85 16.44 9.50
CA ILE A 196 13.95 16.08 8.63
C ILE A 196 15.04 16.95 9.21
N LYS A 197 16.08 16.34 9.83
CA LYS A 197 17.20 17.10 10.41
C LYS A 197 17.47 18.15 9.37
N ARG A 198 17.16 19.42 9.70
CA ARG A 198 17.08 20.48 8.70
C ARG A 198 18.43 20.45 8.01
N GLY A 199 18.46 19.91 6.78
CA GLY A 199 19.54 20.20 5.88
C GLY A 199 19.61 21.72 5.78
N PRO A 200 20.80 22.29 5.59
CA PRO A 200 20.95 23.74 5.58
C PRO A 200 19.96 24.37 4.58
N GLN A 201 19.20 25.35 5.10
CA GLN A 201 18.25 26.26 4.46
C GLN A 201 17.00 25.68 3.75
N ILE A 202 15.85 25.80 4.42
CA ILE A 202 14.57 26.02 3.73
C ILE A 202 14.57 27.48 3.24
N ARG A 203 14.57 27.63 1.91
CA ARG A 203 14.70 28.86 1.13
C ARG A 203 13.53 29.82 1.35
N ARG A 204 13.80 31.14 1.40
CA ARG A 204 12.80 32.19 1.66
C ARG A 204 12.42 32.99 0.42
N PHE A 205 13.21 32.96 -0.65
CA PHE A 205 12.99 33.81 -1.83
C PHE A 205 13.13 33.07 -3.16
N LEU A 206 12.31 33.46 -4.15
CA LEU A 206 12.36 32.91 -5.52
C LEU A 206 13.69 33.19 -6.24
N GLY A 207 14.42 34.24 -5.85
CA GLY A 207 15.74 34.60 -6.40
C GLY A 207 16.87 33.63 -6.03
N GLU A 208 16.70 32.85 -4.96
CA GLU A 208 17.63 31.78 -4.52
C GLU A 208 17.63 30.57 -5.49
N ARG A 209 16.82 30.63 -6.56
CA ARG A 209 16.78 29.65 -7.66
C ARG A 209 17.92 29.82 -8.68
N LYS A 210 18.60 30.97 -8.71
CA LYS A 210 19.53 31.33 -9.80
C LYS A 210 20.99 30.93 -9.56
N ASN A 211 21.43 30.75 -8.31
CA ASN A 211 22.88 30.73 -8.00
C ASN A 211 23.41 29.45 -7.33
N GLU A 212 22.64 28.36 -7.24
CA GLU A 212 23.14 27.08 -6.71
C GLU A 212 22.93 25.96 -7.72
N GLU A 213 23.96 25.12 -7.85
CA GLU A 213 24.09 24.01 -8.80
C GLU A 213 22.78 23.20 -8.91
N ARG A 214 22.09 23.41 -10.02
CA ARG A 214 20.72 22.89 -10.27
C ARG A 214 20.67 21.42 -10.63
N LEU A 215 21.80 20.72 -10.69
CA LEU A 215 21.88 19.36 -11.15
C LEU A 215 22.58 18.50 -10.09
N PRO A 216 22.10 17.27 -9.82
CA PRO A 216 22.85 16.34 -9.00
C PRO A 216 24.25 16.15 -9.59
N GLU A 217 25.25 15.93 -8.74
CA GLU A 217 26.57 15.53 -9.19
C GLU A 217 26.46 14.33 -10.14
N LEU A 218 27.32 14.27 -11.15
CA LEU A 218 27.31 13.20 -12.16
C LEU A 218 27.31 11.80 -11.51
N ARG A 219 28.04 11.64 -10.40
CA ARG A 219 28.07 10.40 -9.62
C ARG A 219 26.69 10.03 -9.04
N ALA A 220 25.97 11.01 -8.48
CA ALA A 220 24.65 10.79 -7.91
C ALA A 220 23.62 10.43 -9.00
N LEU A 221 23.75 11.02 -10.19
CA LEU A 221 22.93 10.65 -11.35
C LEU A 221 23.18 9.19 -11.76
N TRP A 222 24.44 8.77 -11.84
CA TRP A 222 24.78 7.38 -12.20
C TRP A 222 24.33 6.36 -11.15
N GLU A 223 24.41 6.69 -9.85
CA GLU A 223 23.87 5.83 -8.81
C GLU A 223 22.34 5.71 -8.91
N LEU A 224 21.62 6.80 -9.22
CA LEU A 224 20.19 6.74 -9.47
C LEU A 224 19.87 5.83 -10.66
N ILE A 225 20.60 5.97 -11.77
CA ILE A 225 20.45 5.10 -12.95
C ILE A 225 20.72 3.65 -12.56
N ARG A 226 21.81 3.36 -11.84
CA ARG A 226 22.14 2.00 -11.38
C ARG A 226 20.99 1.43 -10.55
N ILE A 227 20.52 2.12 -9.53
CA ILE A 227 19.43 1.65 -8.66
C ILE A 227 18.19 1.32 -9.48
N VAL A 228 17.73 2.28 -10.29
CA VAL A 228 16.45 2.18 -11.00
C VAL A 228 16.48 1.08 -12.08
N PHE A 229 17.62 0.87 -12.75
CA PHE A 229 17.73 -0.11 -13.83
C PHE A 229 18.22 -1.50 -13.39
N THR A 230 18.95 -1.62 -12.27
CA THR A 230 19.57 -2.89 -11.88
C THR A 230 19.04 -3.49 -10.58
N GLU A 231 18.53 -2.68 -9.64
CA GLU A 231 18.02 -3.23 -8.38
C GLU A 231 16.60 -3.79 -8.54
N PRO A 232 16.30 -4.96 -7.92
CA PRO A 232 14.94 -5.49 -7.92
C PRO A 232 14.04 -4.66 -7.00
N PRO A 233 12.85 -4.23 -7.47
CA PRO A 233 11.90 -3.52 -6.62
C PRO A 233 11.42 -4.45 -5.50
N ARG A 234 11.40 -3.94 -4.26
CA ARG A 234 10.98 -4.72 -3.08
C ARG A 234 9.48 -4.70 -2.86
N THR A 235 8.81 -3.67 -3.38
CA THR A 235 7.36 -3.50 -3.30
C THR A 235 6.80 -3.07 -4.64
N PHE A 236 5.49 -3.23 -4.85
CA PHE A 236 4.83 -2.72 -6.04
C PHE A 236 4.94 -1.21 -6.20
N SER A 237 4.89 -0.46 -5.09
CA SER A 237 5.15 0.98 -5.12
C SER A 237 6.56 1.29 -5.63
N ASP A 238 7.54 0.47 -5.28
CA ASP A 238 8.90 0.62 -5.82
C ASP A 238 8.94 0.28 -7.30
N ALA A 239 8.22 -0.77 -7.74
CA ALA A 239 8.11 -1.12 -9.15
C ALA A 239 7.50 0.02 -9.98
N LEU A 240 6.42 0.64 -9.48
CA LEU A 240 5.78 1.78 -10.14
C LEU A 240 6.70 3.00 -10.16
N ARG A 241 7.36 3.33 -9.04
CA ARG A 241 8.34 4.43 -8.99
C ARG A 241 9.51 4.19 -9.92
N PHE A 242 10.04 2.97 -9.97
CA PHE A 242 11.15 2.63 -10.86
C PHE A 242 10.72 2.81 -12.31
N ALA A 243 9.53 2.33 -12.70
CA ALA A 243 8.98 2.55 -14.04
C ALA A 243 8.80 4.05 -14.36
N GLN A 244 8.24 4.83 -13.43
CA GLN A 244 8.08 6.28 -13.59
C GLN A 244 9.42 6.98 -13.77
N ILE A 245 10.41 6.67 -12.93
CA ILE A 245 11.75 7.28 -13.01
C ILE A 245 12.47 6.86 -14.30
N LYS A 246 12.31 5.62 -14.78
CA LYS A 246 12.83 5.21 -16.11
C LYS A 246 12.27 6.08 -17.22
N LEU A 247 10.96 6.35 -17.21
CA LEU A 247 10.33 7.23 -18.21
C LEU A 247 10.82 8.67 -18.10
N LEU A 248 11.01 9.19 -16.88
CA LEU A 248 11.60 10.52 -16.67
C LEU A 248 13.03 10.60 -17.24
N ILE A 249 13.86 9.57 -17.01
CA ILE A 249 15.25 9.52 -17.49
C ILE A 249 15.31 9.37 -19.01
N LEU A 250 14.51 8.46 -19.59
CA LEU A 250 14.58 8.13 -21.02
C LEU A 250 13.90 9.17 -21.92
N CYS A 251 12.79 9.75 -21.47
CA CYS A 251 11.95 10.62 -22.30
C CYS A 251 12.04 12.10 -21.92
N GLY A 252 12.63 12.44 -20.76
CA GLY A 252 12.69 13.82 -20.28
C GLY A 252 11.33 14.45 -19.95
N LEU A 253 10.28 13.62 -19.82
CA LEU A 253 8.93 14.05 -19.47
C LEU A 253 8.91 14.71 -18.09
N ARG A 254 7.94 15.57 -17.84
CA ARG A 254 7.67 16.09 -16.50
C ARG A 254 6.96 15.04 -15.65
N VAL A 255 7.11 15.14 -14.33
CA VAL A 255 6.48 14.23 -13.38
C VAL A 255 4.96 14.10 -13.58
N GLY A 256 4.27 15.21 -13.87
CA GLY A 256 2.81 15.19 -14.13
C GLY A 256 2.44 14.51 -15.45
N GLU A 257 3.31 14.62 -16.46
CA GLU A 257 3.10 13.99 -17.77
C GLU A 257 3.25 12.47 -17.64
N VAL A 258 4.26 11.98 -16.90
CA VAL A 258 4.46 10.55 -16.65
C VAL A 258 3.29 9.92 -15.88
N CYS A 259 2.73 10.63 -14.91
CA CYS A 259 1.57 10.15 -14.15
C CYS A 259 0.28 10.07 -14.99
N SER A 260 0.23 10.72 -16.15
CA SER A 260 -0.96 10.84 -16.99
C SER A 260 -0.83 10.08 -18.32
N ILE A 261 0.17 9.20 -18.45
CA ILE A 261 0.36 8.41 -19.66
C ILE A 261 -0.84 7.45 -19.84
N PRO A 262 -1.54 7.50 -20.98
CA PRO A 262 -2.64 6.58 -21.27
C PRO A 262 -2.17 5.11 -21.30
N ALA A 263 -3.04 4.18 -20.90
CA ALA A 263 -2.71 2.75 -20.97
C ALA A 263 -2.41 2.29 -22.41
N ASP A 264 -3.02 2.92 -23.40
CA ASP A 264 -2.88 2.68 -24.84
C ASP A 264 -1.86 3.63 -25.52
N TRP A 265 -0.85 4.08 -24.77
CA TRP A 265 0.16 5.04 -25.24
C TRP A 265 0.93 4.60 -26.49
N LYS A 266 1.14 3.29 -26.67
CA LYS A 266 1.93 2.77 -27.79
C LYS A 266 1.07 2.70 -29.04
N ARG A 267 1.20 3.69 -29.91
CA ARG A 267 0.56 3.73 -31.23
C ARG A 267 1.63 3.85 -32.31
N VAL A 268 1.57 2.99 -33.32
CA VAL A 268 2.39 3.10 -34.52
C VAL A 268 1.55 3.81 -35.57
N ARG A 269 2.10 4.86 -36.17
CA ARG A 269 1.50 5.55 -37.31
C ARG A 269 2.48 5.50 -38.45
N ASP A 270 2.03 4.89 -39.55
CA ASP A 270 2.77 4.91 -40.80
C ASP A 270 2.44 6.23 -41.51
N TYR A 271 3.46 7.04 -41.71
CA TYR A 271 3.33 8.30 -42.43
C TYR A 271 3.63 8.03 -43.91
N VAL A 272 2.63 8.31 -44.74
CA VAL A 272 2.75 8.27 -46.20
C VAL A 272 2.71 9.69 -46.76
N ASP A 273 3.42 9.90 -47.86
CA ASP A 273 3.34 11.12 -48.66
C ASP A 273 1.98 11.23 -49.38
N LEU A 274 1.71 12.38 -50.01
CA LEU A 274 0.53 12.64 -50.85
C LEU A 274 0.37 11.60 -51.97
N ASP A 275 1.49 11.01 -52.43
CA ASP A 275 1.52 9.95 -53.44
C ASP A 275 1.43 8.53 -52.86
N GLY A 276 1.14 8.39 -51.55
CA GLY A 276 0.95 7.10 -50.88
C GLY A 276 2.23 6.30 -50.61
N ARG A 277 3.40 6.89 -50.81
CA ARG A 277 4.71 6.26 -50.54
C ARG A 277 5.17 6.49 -49.11
N ALA A 278 5.91 5.55 -48.53
CA ALA A 278 6.42 5.69 -47.17
C ALA A 278 7.38 6.89 -47.08
N ALA A 279 7.24 7.71 -46.04
CA ALA A 279 8.03 8.93 -45.87
C ALA A 279 9.57 8.70 -45.80
N GLY A 280 10.01 7.45 -45.59
CA GLY A 280 11.42 7.06 -45.60
C GLY A 280 12.02 6.74 -46.98
N GLU A 281 11.21 6.71 -48.05
CA GLU A 281 11.64 6.34 -49.42
C GLU A 281 11.77 7.54 -50.37
N VAL A 282 11.67 8.78 -49.88
CA VAL A 282 11.89 9.96 -50.71
C VAL A 282 13.37 10.06 -51.08
N VAL A 283 13.73 9.49 -52.23
CA VAL A 283 14.99 9.77 -52.91
C VAL A 283 14.89 11.19 -53.43
N ILE A 284 15.62 12.12 -52.81
CA ILE A 284 15.85 13.44 -53.39
C ILE A 284 16.71 13.20 -54.64
N ALA A 285 16.07 13.09 -55.80
CA ALA A 285 16.75 13.17 -57.07
C ALA A 285 17.00 14.66 -57.36
N ASP A 286 18.26 15.09 -57.22
CA ASP A 286 18.72 16.40 -57.69
C ASP A 286 18.44 16.54 -59.19
N ALA A 287 17.55 17.45 -59.56
CA ALA A 287 17.58 18.17 -60.85
C ALA A 287 16.69 19.43 -60.76
N ASP A 288 17.34 20.58 -60.92
CA ASP A 288 16.79 21.89 -61.31
C ASP A 288 15.79 22.59 -60.38
N ALA A 289 16.32 23.35 -59.42
CA ALA A 289 15.59 24.42 -58.73
C ALA A 289 15.92 25.80 -59.34
N PRO A 290 15.02 26.44 -60.10
CA PRO A 290 15.12 27.87 -60.36
C PRO A 290 14.64 28.67 -59.14
N SER A 291 15.42 29.69 -58.83
CA SER A 291 15.24 30.72 -57.80
C SER A 291 13.80 31.19 -57.55
N LEU A 292 13.26 30.94 -56.36
CA LEU A 292 12.18 31.75 -55.78
C LEU A 292 12.32 31.87 -54.25
N CYS A 293 13.46 32.38 -53.79
CA CYS A 293 13.58 32.98 -52.47
C CYS A 293 13.65 34.50 -52.62
N ARG A 294 12.49 35.16 -52.77
CA ARG A 294 12.29 36.60 -52.54
C ARG A 294 10.80 36.96 -52.58
N LYS A 295 10.17 37.02 -51.40
CA LYS A 295 9.25 38.08 -50.94
C LYS A 295 8.42 37.58 -49.76
N ALA A 296 8.92 37.85 -48.56
CA ALA A 296 8.05 38.11 -47.41
C ALA A 296 8.75 39.16 -46.54
N MET A 297 7.97 40.17 -46.16
CA MET A 297 8.27 41.28 -45.22
C MET A 297 8.89 42.55 -45.82
N GLY A 298 8.00 43.46 -46.21
CA GLY A 298 8.24 44.89 -46.36
C GLY A 298 6.91 45.61 -46.65
N ALA A 299 6.44 46.38 -45.65
CA ALA A 299 5.16 47.09 -45.50
C ALA A 299 3.97 46.24 -45.00
#